data_AF-A0AAV9D6L5-F1
#
_entry.id   AF-A0AAV9D6L5-F1
#
_cell.length_a   1.000
_cell.length_b   1.000
_cell.length_c   1.000
_cell.angle_alpha   90.00
_cell.angle_beta   90.00
_cell.angle_gamma   90.00
#
_symmetry.space_group_name_H-M   'P 1'
#
loop_
_entity.id
_entity.type
_entity.pdbx_description
1 polymer ?
#
loop_
_entity_poly.entity_id
_entity_poly.type
_entity_poly.pdbx_seq_one_letter_code
_entity_poly.pdbx_strand_id
1 'polypeptide(L)'
;MSLHEDPTKIHVFGSVKNICDVDKLPKGSQWTCPFEHQRYMDNVIWGLAGPSRVFFPSGQYSKLFIFFFIGALAPVLTWLLARKYPNKQWIKLINIPIIFGATASMPPARSEV
;
A
#
# COMPACT_ATOMS: atom_id res chain seq x y z
N MET A 1 8.64 -3.86 -6.39
CA MET A 1 9.54 -2.75 -6.10
C MET A 1 10.55 -3.05 -4.98
N SER A 2 10.16 -3.38 -3.75
CA SER A 2 11.08 -3.47 -2.58
C SER A 2 12.04 -4.68 -2.44
N LEU A 3 12.20 -5.55 -3.46
CA LEU A 3 13.13 -6.70 -3.37
C LEU A 3 14.43 -6.51 -4.13
N HIS A 4 14.55 -5.40 -4.87
CA HIS A 4 15.71 -5.16 -5.72
C HIS A 4 16.75 -4.24 -5.07
N GLU A 5 16.49 -3.72 -3.86
CA GLU A 5 17.31 -2.67 -3.25
C GLU A 5 18.22 -3.15 -2.10
N ASP A 6 17.98 -4.33 -1.50
CA ASP A 6 18.78 -4.84 -0.38
C ASP A 6 19.67 -6.06 -0.77
N PRO A 7 20.98 -5.86 -1.05
CA PRO A 7 21.88 -6.96 -1.41
C PRO A 7 22.12 -7.95 -0.26
N THR A 8 21.95 -7.51 0.99
CA THR A 8 22.07 -8.38 2.18
C THR A 8 20.93 -9.40 2.26
N LYS A 9 19.72 -9.02 1.85
CA LYS A 9 18.54 -9.88 1.91
C LYS A 9 18.66 -11.07 0.94
N ILE A 10 19.21 -10.83 -0.25
CA ILE A 10 19.43 -11.89 -1.25
C ILE A 10 20.39 -12.95 -0.72
N HIS A 11 21.45 -12.50 -0.04
CA HIS A 11 22.47 -13.40 0.49
C HIS A 11 21.90 -14.27 1.61
N VAL A 12 21.11 -13.69 2.50
CA VAL A 12 20.45 -14.42 3.60
C VAL A 12 19.46 -15.45 3.07
N PHE A 13 18.59 -15.06 2.12
CA PHE A 13 17.62 -15.97 1.51
C PHE A 13 18.26 -17.05 0.64
N GLY A 14 19.39 -16.77 -0.01
CA GLY A 14 20.15 -17.76 -0.78
C GLY A 14 20.93 -18.75 0.10
N SER A 15 21.37 -18.31 1.28
CA SER A 15 22.22 -19.13 2.17
C SER A 15 21.42 -20.09 3.05
N VAL A 16 20.20 -19.73 3.44
CA VAL A 16 19.36 -20.54 4.34
C VAL A 16 18.13 -21.06 3.61
N LYS A 17 18.10 -22.38 3.37
CA LYS A 17 16.99 -23.04 2.69
C LYS A 17 15.71 -22.97 3.55
N ASN A 18 14.59 -22.60 2.94
CA ASN A 18 13.25 -22.56 3.57
C ASN A 18 13.10 -21.59 4.75
N ILE A 19 13.88 -20.51 4.80
CA ILE A 19 13.83 -19.51 5.90
C ILE A 19 12.48 -18.81 6.09
N CYS A 20 11.60 -18.84 5.10
CA CYS A 20 10.24 -18.29 5.20
C CYS A 20 9.15 -19.35 5.48
N ASP A 21 9.52 -20.62 5.62
CA ASP A 21 8.60 -21.74 5.82
C ASP A 21 8.57 -22.14 7.30
N VAL A 22 7.52 -21.70 8.00
CA VAL A 22 7.35 -21.88 9.46
C VAL A 22 7.33 -23.35 9.89
N ASP A 23 6.90 -24.26 9.01
CA ASP A 23 6.79 -25.69 9.33
C ASP A 23 8.14 -26.41 9.27
N LYS A 24 9.09 -25.86 8.50
CA LYS A 24 10.43 -26.43 8.30
C LYS A 24 11.49 -25.77 9.18
N LEU A 25 11.11 -24.76 9.94
CA LEU A 25 11.99 -24.05 10.85
C LEU A 25 12.16 -24.82 12.18
N PRO A 26 13.31 -24.71 12.86
CA PRO A 26 13.51 -25.29 14.19
C PRO A 26 12.45 -24.79 15.18
N LYS A 27 11.92 -25.68 16.03
CA LYS A 27 10.92 -25.32 17.04
C LYS A 27 11.47 -24.21 17.95
N GLY A 28 10.82 -23.04 17.93
CA GLY A 28 11.24 -21.83 18.67
C GLY A 28 11.89 -20.73 17.82
N SER A 29 12.00 -20.88 16.50
CA SER A 29 12.50 -19.81 15.63
C SER A 29 11.46 -18.69 15.46
N GLN A 30 11.88 -17.43 15.55
CA GLN A 30 11.03 -16.25 15.37
C GLN A 30 11.02 -15.71 13.92
N TRP A 31 11.60 -16.45 12.97
CA TRP A 31 11.76 -16.01 11.59
C TRP A 31 10.41 -16.02 10.86
N THR A 32 10.00 -14.85 10.39
CA THR A 32 8.80 -14.67 9.56
C THR A 32 9.12 -13.71 8.41
N CYS A 33 8.56 -13.95 7.23
CA CYS A 33 8.80 -13.15 6.02
C CYS A 33 7.55 -12.34 5.62
N PRO A 34 7.16 -11.31 6.40
CA PRO A 34 5.89 -10.60 6.21
C PRO A 34 5.81 -9.87 4.86
N PHE A 35 6.92 -9.29 4.38
CA PHE A 35 6.95 -8.56 3.12
C PHE A 35 6.77 -9.46 1.88
N GLU A 36 7.35 -10.66 1.90
CA GLU A 36 7.20 -11.61 0.79
C GLU A 36 5.77 -12.13 0.72
N HIS A 37 5.19 -12.41 1.88
CA HIS A 37 3.80 -12.84 1.99
C HIS A 37 2.83 -11.76 1.50
N GLN A 38 3.01 -10.50 1.90
CA GLN A 38 2.20 -9.38 1.40
C GLN A 38 2.32 -9.27 -0.13
N ARG A 39 3.55 -9.31 -0.67
CA ARG A 39 3.74 -9.19 -2.12
C ARG A 39 3.10 -10.35 -2.87
N TYR A 40 3.16 -11.55 -2.33
CA TYR A 40 2.47 -12.71 -2.90
C TYR A 40 0.95 -12.48 -2.92
N MET A 41 0.36 -12.01 -1.82
CA MET A 41 -1.07 -11.70 -1.75
C MET A 41 -1.46 -10.58 -2.72
N ASP A 42 -0.63 -9.54 -2.88
CA ASP A 42 -0.86 -8.48 -3.87
C ASP A 42 -0.91 -9.03 -5.30
N ASN A 43 0.01 -9.94 -5.64
CA ASN A 43 0.03 -10.59 -6.94
C ASN A 43 -1.19 -11.50 -7.16
N VAL A 44 -1.68 -12.17 -6.11
CA VAL A 44 -2.90 -12.97 -6.19
C VAL A 44 -4.12 -12.06 -6.42
N ILE A 45 -4.22 -10.95 -5.70
CA ILE A 45 -5.35 -10.02 -5.85
C ILE A 45 -5.32 -9.36 -7.24
N TRP A 46 -4.20 -8.76 -7.64
CA TRP A 46 -4.12 -8.01 -8.89
C TRP A 46 -3.90 -8.88 -10.12
N GLY A 47 -3.34 -10.08 -9.97
CA GLY A 47 -3.09 -11.02 -11.06
C GLY A 47 -4.21 -12.04 -11.26
N LEU A 48 -4.70 -12.67 -10.18
CA LEU A 48 -5.68 -13.76 -10.26
C LEU A 48 -7.12 -13.28 -10.05
N ALA A 49 -7.41 -12.49 -9.01
CA ALA A 49 -8.77 -12.01 -8.76
C ALA A 49 -9.18 -10.90 -9.74
N GLY A 50 -8.21 -10.05 -10.09
CA GLY A 50 -8.37 -8.94 -11.02
C GLY A 50 -9.24 -7.80 -10.47
N PRO A 51 -9.19 -6.62 -11.12
CA PRO A 51 -9.93 -5.44 -10.68
C PRO A 51 -11.46 -5.64 -10.73
N SER A 52 -11.93 -6.59 -11.53
CA SER A 52 -13.36 -6.91 -11.71
C SER A 52 -14.02 -7.53 -10.48
N ARG A 53 -13.30 -8.30 -9.66
CA ARG A 53 -13.87 -8.86 -8.42
C ARG A 53 -13.74 -7.91 -7.23
N VAL A 54 -12.76 -7.02 -7.27
CA VAL A 54 -12.43 -6.11 -6.16
C VAL A 54 -13.31 -4.86 -6.18
N PHE A 55 -13.43 -4.21 -7.34
CA PHE A 55 -13.98 -2.85 -7.41
C PHE A 55 -15.37 -2.73 -8.06
N PHE A 56 -15.82 -3.70 -8.86
CA PHE A 56 -17.13 -3.59 -9.54
C PHE A 56 -18.31 -3.62 -8.55
N PRO A 57 -19.56 -3.32 -8.98
CA PRO A 57 -20.69 -3.09 -8.08
C PRO A 57 -20.98 -4.21 -7.07
N SER A 58 -20.63 -5.47 -7.41
CA SER A 58 -20.76 -6.64 -6.53
C SER A 58 -19.50 -6.94 -5.69
N GLY A 59 -18.45 -6.13 -5.82
CA GLY A 59 -17.17 -6.28 -5.15
C GLY A 59 -17.16 -5.64 -3.74
N GLN A 60 -16.33 -6.19 -2.86
CA GLN A 60 -16.21 -5.76 -1.46
C GLN A 60 -15.69 -4.31 -1.33
N TYR A 61 -15.00 -3.79 -2.35
CA TYR A 61 -14.38 -2.46 -2.34
C TYR A 61 -15.00 -1.47 -3.33
N SER A 62 -16.26 -1.70 -3.74
CA SER A 62 -16.96 -0.84 -4.70
C SER A 62 -17.02 0.64 -4.30
N LYS A 63 -17.07 0.94 -2.99
CA LYS A 63 -17.07 2.31 -2.45
C LYS A 63 -15.76 3.07 -2.73
N LEU A 64 -14.64 2.39 -2.98
CA LEU A 64 -13.35 3.03 -3.31
C LEU A 64 -13.41 3.82 -4.63
N PHE A 65 -14.29 3.46 -5.56
CA PHE A 65 -14.48 4.25 -6.78
C PHE A 65 -15.01 5.66 -6.50
N ILE A 66 -15.79 5.86 -5.43
CA ILE A 66 -16.29 7.19 -5.06
C ILE A 66 -15.13 8.05 -4.51
N PHE A 67 -14.22 7.44 -3.74
CA PHE A 67 -13.04 8.12 -3.22
C PHE A 67 -12.11 8.63 -4.32
N PHE A 68 -12.09 7.99 -5.50
CA PHE A 68 -11.37 8.50 -6.66
C PHE A 68 -11.86 9.89 -7.10
N PHE A 69 -13.18 10.09 -7.17
CA PHE A 69 -13.76 11.38 -7.51
C PHE A 69 -13.49 12.43 -6.43
N ILE A 70 -13.57 12.04 -5.15
CA ILE A 70 -13.26 12.94 -4.02
C ILE A 70 -11.79 13.37 -4.07
N GLY A 71 -10.87 12.44 -4.31
CA GLY A 71 -9.44 12.71 -4.43
C GLY A 71 -9.11 13.59 -5.63
N ALA A 72 -9.81 13.45 -6.75
CA ALA A 72 -9.66 14.31 -7.93
C ALA A 72 -10.25 15.71 -7.72
N LEU A 73 -11.38 15.81 -7.01
CA LEU A 73 -12.07 17.08 -6.78
C LEU A 73 -11.37 17.94 -5.71
N ALA A 74 -10.78 17.32 -4.69
CA ALA A 74 -10.10 18.01 -3.60
C ALA A 74 -9.00 19.02 -4.04
N PRO A 75 -8.03 18.67 -4.91
CA PRO A 75 -7.03 19.63 -5.38
C PRO A 75 -7.63 20.76 -6.21
N VAL A 76 -8.65 20.46 -7.04
CA VAL A 76 -9.36 21.45 -7.86
C VAL A 76 -10.07 22.48 -6.98
N LEU A 77 -10.74 22.00 -5.93
CA LEU A 77 -11.39 22.88 -4.94
C LEU A 77 -10.37 23.75 -4.21
N THR A 78 -9.25 23.18 -3.75
CA THR A 78 -8.19 23.98 -3.11
C THR A 78 -7.60 25.04 -4.03
N TRP A 79 -7.45 24.76 -5.33
CA TRP A 79 -6.99 25.73 -6.31
C TRP A 79 -8.00 26.87 -6.53
N LEU A 80 -9.30 26.55 -6.64
CA LEU A 80 -10.35 27.56 -6.77
C LEU A 80 -10.43 28.46 -5.53
N LEU A 81 -10.35 27.87 -4.33
CA LEU A 81 -10.35 28.63 -3.07
C LEU A 81 -9.12 29.54 -2.96
N ALA A 82 -7.95 29.07 -3.37
CA ALA A 82 -6.72 29.88 -3.40
C ALA A 82 -6.83 31.06 -4.37
N ARG A 83 -7.57 30.92 -5.49
CA ARG A 83 -7.81 32.00 -6.46
C ARG A 83 -8.85 33.01 -5.98
N LYS A 84 -9.88 32.57 -5.27
CA LYS A 84 -10.94 33.45 -4.73
C LYS A 84 -10.51 34.24 -3.50
N TYR A 85 -9.62 33.70 -2.67
CA TYR A 85 -9.14 34.33 -1.43
C TYR A 85 -7.63 34.55 -1.42
N PRO A 86 -7.09 35.50 -2.21
CA PRO A 86 -5.65 35.76 -2.28
C PRO A 86 -5.04 36.24 -0.95
N ASN A 87 -5.86 36.77 -0.03
CA ASN A 87 -5.42 37.24 1.29
C ASN A 87 -5.15 36.13 2.31
N LYS A 88 -5.59 34.88 2.04
CA LYS A 88 -5.44 33.76 2.99
C LYS A 88 -4.30 32.85 2.52
N GLN A 89 -3.06 33.22 2.86
CA GLN A 89 -1.85 32.50 2.47
C GLN A 89 -1.84 31.03 2.94
N TRP A 90 -2.46 30.72 4.10
CA TRP A 90 -2.54 29.34 4.62
C TRP A 90 -3.23 28.35 3.67
N ILE A 91 -4.18 28.81 2.84
CA ILE A 91 -4.90 27.96 1.87
C ILE A 91 -3.95 27.47 0.77
N LYS A 92 -2.92 28.25 0.42
CA LYS A 92 -1.89 27.88 -0.55
C LYS A 92 -0.89 26.85 0.01
N LEU A 93 -0.78 26.73 1.33
CA LEU A 93 0.13 25.78 1.99
C LEU A 93 -0.49 24.37 2.14
N ILE A 94 -1.80 24.21 1.94
CA ILE A 94 -2.45 22.91 2.04
C ILE A 94 -2.15 22.07 0.80
N ASN A 95 -1.21 21.14 0.93
CA ASN A 95 -0.88 20.16 -0.10
C ASN A 95 -1.73 18.90 0.06
N ILE A 96 -2.92 18.93 -0.54
CA ILE A 96 -3.86 17.81 -0.57
C ILE A 96 -3.22 16.47 -1.02
N PRO A 97 -2.37 16.42 -2.08
CA PRO A 97 -1.73 15.17 -2.50
C PRO A 97 -0.82 14.56 -1.43
N ILE A 98 -0.12 15.39 -0.65
CA ILE A 98 0.76 14.93 0.44
C ILE A 98 -0.07 14.33 1.57
N ILE A 99 -1.19 14.97 1.92
CA ILE A 99 -2.10 14.49 2.97
C ILE A 99 -2.69 13.14 2.60
N PHE A 100 -3.14 12.95 1.36
CA PHE A 100 -3.67 11.67 0.90
C PHE A 100 -2.59 10.60 0.70
N GLY A 101 -1.34 10.99 0.41
CA GLY A 101 -0.21 10.06 0.24
C GLY A 101 0.42 9.58 1.56
N ALA A 102 0.09 10.20 2.69
CA ALA A 102 0.74 9.91 3.98
C ALA A 102 0.61 8.46 4.45
N THR A 103 -0.39 7.70 3.96
CA THR A 103 -0.60 6.30 4.33
C THR A 103 0.10 5.30 3.41
N ALA A 104 0.78 5.75 2.36
CA ALA A 104 1.43 4.86 1.38
C ALA A 104 2.61 4.07 1.97
N SER A 105 3.22 4.54 3.06
CA SER A 105 4.36 3.90 3.73
C SER A 105 3.95 3.13 4.99
N MET A 106 2.69 2.73 5.13
CA MET A 106 2.25 1.96 6.29
C MET A 106 2.96 0.60 6.31
N PRO A 107 3.63 0.22 7.41
CA PRO A 107 4.31 -1.07 7.49
C PRO A 107 3.31 -2.23 7.31
N PRO A 108 3.75 -3.37 6.77
CA PRO A 108 2.89 -4.54 6.58
C PRO A 108 2.26 -4.95 7.92
N ALA A 109 0.94 -4.98 7.95
CA ALA A 109 0.23 -5.63 9.05
C ALA A 109 0.38 -7.14 8.90
N ARG A 110 0.83 -7.81 9.98
CA ARG A 110 0.84 -9.27 10.02
C ARG A 110 -0.59 -9.75 10.25
N SER A 111 -1.10 -10.63 9.39
CA SER A 111 -2.19 -11.52 9.77
C SER A 111 -1.58 -12.59 10.66
N GLU A 112 -1.88 -12.60 11.96
CA GLU A 112 -1.50 -13.68 12.84
C GLU A 112 -2.23 -14.95 12.37
N VAL A 113 -1.48 -15.92 11.85
CA VAL A 113 -1.91 -17.31 11.65
C VAL A 113 -0.81 -18.19 12.21
#